data_AF-A0A7X7L000-F1
#
_entry.id   AF-A0A7X7L000-F1
#
_cell.length_a   1.000
_cell.length_b   1.000
_cell.length_c   1.000
_cell.angle_alpha   90.00
_cell.angle_beta   90.00
_cell.angle_gamma   90.00
#
_symmetry.space_group_name_H-M   'P 1'
#
loop_
_entity.id
_entity.type
_entity.pdbx_description
1 polymer ?
#
loop_
_entity_poly.entity_id
_entity_poly.type
_entity_poly.pdbx_seq_one_letter_code
_entity_poly.pdbx_strand_id
1 'polypeptide(L)'
;MDKTEIETPEGASGIRVNIEEEMRQSYMDYAMSVIIGRALPDVRDGLKPVQRRVLYAMLTEGLLSNRKTSKCAGVVGEVLKRFHPHGDQAVYDALVRLAQDWSLRYPLVYGQGNFGSIDGDPPAAYR
;
A
#
# COMPACT_ATOMS: atom_id res chain seq x y z
N MET A 1 -1.54 48.17 -15.05
CA MET A 1 -0.45 47.38 -15.66
C MET A 1 -1.08 46.09 -16.15
N ASP A 2 -0.98 45.89 -17.45
CA ASP A 2 -1.82 45.00 -18.28
C ASP A 2 -2.00 43.58 -17.76
N LYS A 3 -3.26 43.13 -17.74
CA LYS A 3 -3.57 41.71 -17.80
C LYS A 3 -3.50 41.33 -19.27
N THR A 4 -2.37 40.76 -19.71
CA THR A 4 -2.29 40.11 -21.02
C THR A 4 -3.19 38.89 -21.01
N GLU A 5 -4.43 39.07 -21.47
CA GLU A 5 -5.34 37.97 -21.79
C GLU A 5 -4.78 37.23 -23.00
N ILE A 6 -4.36 35.98 -22.79
CA ILE A 6 -3.92 35.09 -23.85
C ILE A 6 -5.18 34.49 -24.49
N GLU A 7 -5.60 35.03 -25.62
CA GLU A 7 -6.62 34.40 -26.47
C GLU A 7 -6.04 33.14 -27.12
N THR A 8 -6.60 31.95 -26.82
CA THR A 8 -6.31 30.73 -27.58
C THR A 8 -7.24 30.63 -28.78
N PRO A 9 -6.81 29.97 -29.88
CA PRO A 9 -7.64 29.79 -31.05
C PRO A 9 -8.92 29.02 -30.73
N GLU A 10 -10.03 29.43 -31.33
CA GLU A 10 -11.31 28.70 -31.31
C GLU A 10 -11.10 27.32 -31.96
N GLY A 11 -11.22 26.25 -31.17
CA GLY A 11 -11.12 24.87 -31.66
C GLY A 11 -10.47 23.86 -30.69
N ALA A 12 -9.84 24.31 -29.60
CA ALA A 12 -9.40 23.39 -28.55
C ALA A 12 -10.57 23.10 -27.60
N SER A 13 -11.17 21.91 -27.67
CA SER A 13 -12.08 21.43 -26.62
C SER A 13 -11.28 21.04 -25.36
N GLY A 14 -10.56 22.00 -24.78
CA GLY A 14 -9.76 21.85 -23.58
C GLY A 14 -10.25 22.86 -22.55
N ILE A 15 -10.64 22.38 -21.37
CA ILE A 15 -10.91 23.24 -20.23
C ILE A 15 -9.60 23.95 -19.90
N ARG A 16 -9.56 25.28 -20.00
CA ARG A 16 -8.39 26.06 -19.58
C ARG A 16 -8.37 26.09 -18.06
N VAL A 17 -7.32 25.55 -17.44
CA VAL A 17 -7.13 25.53 -15.98
C VAL A 17 -5.96 26.43 -15.62
N ASN A 18 -6.09 27.20 -14.53
CA ASN A 18 -5.01 28.01 -13.99
C ASN A 18 -3.95 27.11 -13.36
N ILE A 19 -2.68 27.26 -13.77
CA ILE A 19 -1.58 26.39 -13.35
C ILE A 19 -1.28 26.47 -11.85
N GLU A 20 -1.37 27.66 -11.24
CA GLU A 20 -1.10 27.85 -9.81
C GLU A 20 -2.14 27.11 -8.97
N GLU A 21 -3.40 27.23 -9.36
CA GLU A 21 -4.51 26.57 -8.67
C GLU A 21 -4.47 25.05 -8.88
N GLU A 22 -4.20 24.59 -10.10
CA GLU A 22 -4.07 23.15 -10.40
C GLU A 22 -2.92 22.50 -9.63
N MET A 23 -1.75 23.14 -9.58
CA MET A 23 -0.60 22.64 -8.83
C MET A 23 -0.91 22.54 -7.33
N ARG A 24 -1.55 23.57 -6.76
CA ARG A 24 -1.95 23.59 -5.35
C ARG A 24 -2.94 22.45 -5.06
N GLN A 25 -3.95 22.28 -5.91
CA GLN A 25 -4.99 21.27 -5.71
C GLN A 25 -4.42 19.85 -5.85
N SER A 26 -3.72 19.56 -6.94
CA SER A 26 -3.07 18.27 -7.18
C SER A 26 -2.10 17.88 -6.07
N TYR A 27 -1.32 18.84 -5.56
CA TYR A 27 -0.42 18.60 -4.43
C TYR A 27 -1.18 18.23 -3.15
N MET A 28 -2.22 19.00 -2.81
CA MET A 28 -3.02 18.76 -1.61
C MET A 28 -3.76 17.42 -1.67
N ASP A 29 -4.33 17.06 -2.82
CA ASP A 29 -5.03 15.79 -3.01
C ASP A 29 -4.09 14.60 -2.87
N TYR A 30 -2.90 14.67 -3.48
CA TYR A 30 -1.89 13.64 -3.32
C TYR A 30 -1.42 13.54 -1.87
N ALA A 31 -1.05 14.67 -1.25
CA ALA A 31 -0.58 14.70 0.14
C ALA A 31 -1.60 14.09 1.10
N MET A 32 -2.87 14.49 0.97
CA MET A 32 -3.96 13.97 1.81
C MET A 32 -4.18 12.47 1.58
N SER A 33 -4.15 12.02 0.31
CA SER A 33 -4.26 10.60 -0.03
C SER A 33 -3.13 9.76 0.59
N VAL A 34 -1.91 10.30 0.67
CA VAL A 34 -0.77 9.62 1.27
C VAL A 34 -0.92 9.55 2.79
N ILE A 35 -1.29 10.66 3.43
CA ILE A 35 -1.43 10.75 4.89
C ILE A 35 -2.47 9.73 5.37
N ILE A 36 -3.67 9.75 4.78
CA ILE A 36 -4.80 8.93 5.22
C ILE A 36 -4.73 7.50 4.65
N GLY A 37 -4.42 7.38 3.37
CA GLY A 37 -4.58 6.12 2.63
C GLY A 37 -3.35 5.22 2.61
N ARG A 38 -2.20 5.67 3.15
CA ARG A 38 -0.93 4.93 2.99
C ARG A 38 -0.01 5.01 4.21
N ALA A 39 0.31 6.21 4.67
CA ALA A 39 1.46 6.45 5.54
C ALA A 39 1.17 6.20 7.02
N LEU A 40 0.05 6.74 7.52
CA LEU A 40 -0.30 6.67 8.94
C LEU A 40 -1.20 5.47 9.26
N PRO A 41 -1.01 4.83 10.43
CA PRO A 41 -1.93 3.81 10.92
C PRO A 41 -3.23 4.42 11.48
N ASP A 42 -4.28 3.61 11.53
CA ASP A 42 -5.53 3.98 12.23
C ASP A 42 -5.36 3.79 13.74
N VAL A 43 -5.87 4.71 14.56
CA VAL A 43 -5.72 4.67 16.03
C VAL A 43 -6.43 3.46 16.67
N ARG A 44 -7.47 2.93 16.03
CA ARG A 44 -8.32 1.86 16.59
C ARG A 44 -7.62 0.50 16.58
N ASP A 45 -6.84 0.23 15.54
CA ASP A 45 -6.17 -1.06 15.35
C ASP A 45 -4.64 -0.94 15.23
N GLY A 46 -4.09 0.27 15.08
CA GLY A 46 -2.67 0.52 14.90
C GLY A 46 -2.12 0.06 13.54
N LEU A 47 -2.98 -0.32 12.58
CA LEU A 47 -2.57 -0.91 11.30
C LEU A 47 -2.60 0.11 10.16
N LYS A 48 -1.58 0.03 9.29
CA LYS A 48 -1.61 0.69 7.99
C LYS A 48 -2.56 -0.05 7.03
N PRO A 49 -3.11 0.63 6.01
CA PRO A 49 -4.04 0.00 5.06
C PRO A 49 -3.53 -1.29 4.41
N VAL A 50 -2.25 -1.38 4.05
CA VAL A 50 -1.66 -2.60 3.46
C VAL A 50 -1.65 -3.78 4.43
N GLN A 51 -1.29 -3.56 5.69
CA GLN A 51 -1.23 -4.60 6.72
C GLN A 51 -2.63 -5.17 7.00
N ARG A 52 -3.63 -4.29 7.11
CA ARG A 52 -5.04 -4.67 7.29
C ARG A 52 -5.54 -5.55 6.14
N ARG A 53 -5.22 -5.17 4.90
CA ARG A 53 -5.61 -5.93 3.70
C ARG A 53 -4.97 -7.32 3.68
N VAL A 54 -3.70 -7.45 4.05
CA VAL A 54 -3.01 -8.75 4.16
C VAL A 54 -3.69 -9.66 5.18
N LEU A 55 -3.92 -9.18 6.40
CA LEU A 55 -4.57 -9.96 7.45
C LEU A 55 -6.01 -10.35 7.07
N TYR A 56 -6.75 -9.45 6.43
CA TYR A 56 -8.11 -9.73 5.97
C TYR A 56 -8.15 -10.75 4.82
N ALA A 57 -7.19 -10.70 3.89
CA ALA A 57 -7.06 -11.71 2.85
C ALA A 57 -6.72 -13.09 3.44
N MET A 58 -5.81 -13.15 4.41
CA MET A 58 -5.50 -14.41 5.13
C MET A 58 -6.72 -14.99 5.84
N LEU A 59 -7.54 -14.13 6.47
CA LEU A 59 -8.80 -14.54 7.09
C LEU A 59 -9.79 -15.07 6.04
N THR A 60 -9.94 -14.37 4.91
CA THR A 60 -10.85 -14.76 3.82
C THR A 60 -10.46 -16.11 3.19
N GLU A 61 -9.16 -16.37 3.07
CA GLU A 61 -8.59 -17.65 2.59
C GLU A 61 -8.62 -18.75 3.67
N GLY A 62 -9.09 -18.46 4.89
CA GLY A 62 -9.19 -19.44 5.97
C GLY A 62 -7.83 -19.86 6.56
N LEU A 63 -6.80 -19.02 6.41
CA LEU A 63 -5.46 -19.25 6.96
C LEU A 63 -5.41 -18.92 8.45
N LEU A 64 -6.08 -19.76 9.24
CA LEU A 64 -6.09 -19.69 10.70
C LEU A 64 -4.88 -20.41 11.30
N SER A 65 -4.56 -20.08 12.55
CA SER A 65 -3.40 -20.62 13.28
C SER A 65 -3.38 -22.15 13.43
N ASN A 66 -4.54 -22.81 13.34
CA ASN A 66 -4.67 -24.27 13.44
C ASN A 66 -4.56 -25.00 12.08
N ARG A 67 -4.25 -24.27 11.00
CA ARG A 67 -4.09 -24.83 9.65
C ARG A 67 -2.62 -24.92 9.27
N LYS A 68 -2.33 -25.70 8.22
CA LYS A 68 -1.00 -25.76 7.63
C LYS A 68 -0.65 -24.41 6.99
N THR A 69 0.63 -24.10 6.93
CA THR A 69 1.15 -22.95 6.19
C THR A 69 0.79 -23.06 4.70
N SER A 70 0.53 -21.91 4.08
CA SER A 70 0.27 -21.80 2.65
C SER A 70 1.33 -20.92 1.99
N LYS A 71 1.42 -20.97 0.66
CA LYS A 71 2.38 -20.18 -0.10
C LYS A 71 2.06 -18.69 0.02
N CYS A 72 3.09 -17.86 0.22
CA CYS A 72 2.95 -16.40 0.27
C CYS A 72 2.35 -15.84 -1.03
N ALA A 73 2.70 -16.43 -2.19
CA ALA A 73 2.12 -16.09 -3.49
C ALA A 73 0.58 -16.10 -3.52
N GLY A 74 -0.06 -17.03 -2.80
CA GLY A 74 -1.51 -17.11 -2.73
C GLY A 74 -2.12 -15.91 -2.01
N VAL A 75 -1.57 -15.57 -0.83
CA VAL A 75 -2.02 -14.42 -0.04
C VAL A 75 -1.77 -13.11 -0.78
N VAL A 76 -0.57 -12.93 -1.34
CA VAL A 76 -0.22 -11.73 -2.12
C VAL A 76 -1.16 -11.58 -3.32
N GLY A 77 -1.39 -12.68 -4.06
CA GLY A 77 -2.30 -12.69 -5.20
C GLY A 77 -3.73 -12.31 -4.82
N GLU A 78 -4.25 -12.82 -3.70
CA GLU A 78 -5.60 -12.51 -3.23
C GLU A 78 -5.75 -11.05 -2.79
N VAL A 79 -4.74 -10.48 -2.12
CA VAL A 79 -4.71 -9.06 -1.76
C VAL A 79 -4.76 -8.18 -2.99
N LEU A 80 -3.96 -8.47 -4.02
CA LEU A 80 -3.92 -7.70 -5.26
C LEU A 80 -5.23 -7.81 -6.04
N LYS A 81 -5.79 -9.02 -6.10
CA LYS A 81 -7.03 -9.30 -6.84
C LYS A 81 -8.23 -8.52 -6.29
N ARG A 82 -8.33 -8.35 -4.97
CA ARG A 82 -9.55 -7.81 -4.33
C ARG A 82 -9.39 -6.48 -3.61
N PHE A 83 -8.21 -6.16 -3.08
CA PHE A 83 -8.09 -5.13 -2.04
C PHE A 83 -6.98 -4.11 -2.28
N HIS A 84 -5.98 -4.38 -3.11
CA HIS A 84 -4.79 -3.54 -3.25
C HIS A 84 -4.38 -3.35 -4.72
N PRO A 85 -4.79 -2.25 -5.38
CA PRO A 85 -4.50 -1.98 -6.79
C PRO A 85 -3.11 -1.37 -7.01
N HIS A 86 -2.10 -1.86 -6.29
CA HIS A 86 -0.71 -1.40 -6.39
C HIS A 86 0.25 -2.60 -6.48
N GLY A 87 1.56 -2.37 -6.50
CA GLY A 87 2.55 -3.43 -6.71
C GLY A 87 2.52 -4.56 -5.67
N ASP A 88 2.84 -5.76 -6.13
CA ASP A 88 2.94 -6.99 -5.32
C ASP A 88 4.01 -6.88 -4.24
N GLN A 89 5.14 -6.24 -4.55
CA GLN A 89 6.25 -6.05 -3.63
C GLN A 89 5.82 -5.35 -2.33
N ALA A 90 5.01 -4.29 -2.40
CA ALA A 90 4.56 -3.57 -1.20
C ALA A 90 3.70 -4.45 -0.28
N VAL A 91 2.94 -5.37 -0.87
CA VAL A 91 2.13 -6.34 -0.13
C VAL A 91 3.02 -7.41 0.50
N TYR A 92 3.99 -7.92 -0.26
CA TYR A 92 4.91 -8.95 0.24
C TYR A 92 5.80 -8.42 1.36
N ASP A 93 6.36 -7.22 1.22
CA ASP A 93 7.17 -6.59 2.27
C ASP A 93 6.36 -6.37 3.56
N ALA A 94 5.09 -5.98 3.42
CA ALA A 94 4.18 -5.85 4.56
C ALA A 94 3.91 -7.20 5.23
N LEU A 95 3.66 -8.27 4.45
CA LEU A 95 3.46 -9.62 4.96
C LEU A 95 4.70 -10.13 5.69
N VAL A 96 5.88 -9.98 5.10
CA VAL A 96 7.15 -10.40 5.70
C VAL A 96 7.36 -9.70 7.04
N ARG A 97 7.16 -8.38 7.09
CA ARG A 97 7.34 -7.59 8.32
C ARG A 97 6.37 -7.99 9.44
N LEU A 98 5.18 -8.45 9.09
CA LEU A 98 4.20 -8.97 10.07
C LEU A 98 4.62 -10.30 10.70
N ALA A 99 5.59 -11.00 10.10
CA ALA A 99 6.11 -12.28 10.57
C ALA A 99 7.47 -12.20 11.28
N GLN A 100 8.17 -11.07 11.19
CA GLN A 100 9.50 -10.88 11.81
C GLN A 100 9.37 -10.51 13.30
N ASP A 101 9.87 -11.38 14.18
CA ASP A 101 9.85 -11.23 15.64
C ASP A 101 10.80 -10.15 16.17
N TRP A 102 11.85 -9.79 15.44
CA TRP A 102 12.68 -8.62 15.76
C TRP A 102 12.07 -7.29 15.30
N SER A 103 11.12 -7.30 14.36
CA SER A 103 10.45 -6.09 13.85
C SER A 103 9.22 -5.72 14.67
N LEU A 104 8.51 -6.73 15.19
CA LEU A 104 7.28 -6.58 15.96
C LEU A 104 7.40 -7.27 17.31
N ARG A 105 6.97 -6.58 18.37
CA ARG A 105 6.91 -7.19 19.71
C ARG A 105 6.00 -8.42 19.75
N TYR A 106 4.91 -8.39 19.00
CA TYR A 106 3.97 -9.50 18.85
C TYR A 106 3.69 -9.70 17.35
N PRO A 107 4.36 -10.66 16.70
CA PRO A 107 4.10 -10.98 15.30
C PRO A 107 2.64 -11.38 15.08
N LEU A 108 2.05 -10.88 14.00
CA LEU A 108 0.66 -11.15 13.63
C LEU A 108 0.53 -12.27 12.58
N VAL A 109 1.64 -12.63 11.95
CA VAL A 109 1.72 -13.69 10.94
C VAL A 109 2.76 -14.72 11.38
N TYR A 110 2.43 -15.99 11.24
CA TYR A 110 3.40 -17.08 11.38
C TYR A 110 4.00 -17.42 10.01
N GLY A 111 5.29 -17.16 9.83
CA GLY A 111 6.04 -17.46 8.61
C GLY A 111 6.83 -18.77 8.72
N GLN A 112 6.94 -19.51 7.62
CA GLN A 112 7.83 -20.67 7.49
C GLN A 112 8.75 -20.48 6.28
N GLY A 113 10.06 -20.55 6.49
CA GLY A 113 11.08 -20.28 5.47
C GLY A 113 11.96 -19.09 5.84
N ASN A 114 12.67 -18.54 4.85
CA ASN A 114 13.53 -17.37 5.05
C ASN A 114 12.72 -16.06 4.92
N PHE A 115 12.49 -15.40 6.05
CA PHE A 115 11.81 -14.10 6.16
C PHE A 115 12.77 -12.94 6.43
N GLY A 116 14.06 -13.11 6.11
CA GLY A 116 15.13 -12.16 6.34
C GLY A 116 15.82 -12.36 7.69
N SER A 117 16.75 -11.45 8.01
CA SER A 117 17.53 -11.48 9.25
C SER A 117 17.65 -10.08 9.87
N ILE A 118 18.14 -10.03 11.12
CA ILE A 118 18.47 -8.76 11.80
C ILE A 118 19.68 -8.05 11.14
N ASP A 119 20.53 -8.82 10.46
CA ASP A 119 21.72 -8.33 9.77
C ASP A 119 21.38 -7.62 8.45
N GLY A 120 20.10 -7.61 8.07
CA GLY A 120 19.59 -6.95 6.87
C GLY A 120 19.49 -7.84 5.65
N ASP A 121 19.65 -9.16 5.79
CA ASP A 121 19.40 -10.08 4.69
C ASP A 121 17.93 -10.00 4.26
N PRO A 122 17.65 -9.86 2.95
CA PRO A 122 16.28 -9.78 2.47
C PRO A 122 15.57 -11.14 2.64
N PRO A 123 14.24 -11.15 2.72
CA PRO A 123 13.46 -12.38 2.66
C PRO A 123 13.68 -13.10 1.31
N ALA A 124 13.42 -14.41 1.29
CA ALA A 124 13.36 -15.15 0.04
C ALA A 124 12.22 -14.65 -0.86
N ALA A 125 12.17 -15.10 -2.12
CA ALA A 125 11.03 -14.81 -2.98
C ALA A 125 9.74 -15.48 -2.46
N TYR A 126 8.58 -14.88 -2.73
CA TYR A 126 7.28 -15.32 -2.21
C TYR A 126 6.70 -16.63 -2.81
N ARG A 127 7.45 -17.34 -3.66
CA ARG A 127 7.00 -18.44 -4.53
C ARG A 127 7.12 -19.85 -3.94
#